data_AF-A0A1R1IBS4-F1
#
_entry.id   AF-A0A1R1IBS4-F1
#
_cell.length_a   1.000
_cell.length_b   1.000
_cell.length_c   1.000
_cell.angle_alpha   90.00
_cell.angle_beta   90.00
_cell.angle_gamma   90.00
#
_symmetry.space_group_name_H-M   'P 1'
#
loop_
_entity.id
_entity.type
_entity.pdbx_description
1 polymer ?
#
loop_
_entity_poly.entity_id
_entity_poly.type
_entity_poly.pdbx_seq_one_letter_code
_entity_poly.pdbx_strand_id
1 'polypeptide(L)'
;MNLPTLLCQRPTPLTQIGIWAAAMVTTGLVGYLRMISPAAYEFHLLFLLPVLAVAWFINLSRASMLAVLAVVLWYLAERQLTGGGLERGPLLFNTVLRLGMLLGAAWLLDRLRIRLGKQP
;
A
#
# COMPACT_ATOMS: atom_id res chain seq x y z
N MET A 1 1.27 3.71 29.26
CA MET A 1 1.96 2.96 28.18
C MET A 1 2.52 3.97 27.20
N ASN A 2 3.83 3.95 26.92
CA ASN A 2 4.46 4.93 26.06
C ASN A 2 4.19 4.56 24.59
N LEU A 3 3.44 5.41 23.86
CA LEU A 3 3.22 5.28 22.41
C LEU A 3 4.49 4.98 21.59
N PRO A 4 5.67 5.57 21.86
CA PRO A 4 6.88 5.26 21.09
C PRO A 4 7.38 3.82 21.27
N THR A 5 7.17 3.18 22.42
CA THR A 5 7.63 1.79 22.62
C THR A 5 6.76 0.78 21.87
N LEU A 6 5.46 1.05 21.75
CA LEU A 6 4.53 0.22 20.96
C LEU A 6 4.83 0.27 19.46
N LEU A 7 5.25 1.44 18.95
CA LEU A 7 5.57 1.61 17.53
C LEU A 7 6.87 0.92 17.12
N CYS A 8 7.83 0.80 18.04
CA CYS A 8 9.13 0.15 17.77
C CYS A 8 9.11 -1.37 18.00
N GLN A 9 8.23 -1.90 18.85
CA GLN A 9 8.14 -3.34 19.09
C GLN A 9 7.55 -4.09 17.89
N ARG A 10 8.06 -5.30 17.63
CA ARG A 10 7.42 -6.20 16.66
C ARG A 10 6.13 -6.75 17.26
N PRO A 11 4.96 -6.56 16.61
CA PRO A 11 3.71 -7.11 17.10
C PRO A 11 3.74 -8.64 17.08
N THR A 12 2.95 -9.26 17.96
CA THR A 12 2.80 -10.71 18.04
C THR A 12 2.25 -11.28 16.71
N PRO A 13 2.50 -12.55 16.40
CA PRO A 13 2.06 -13.14 15.12
C PRO A 13 0.54 -13.06 14.89
N LEU A 14 -0.26 -13.15 15.95
CA LEU A 14 -1.72 -12.98 15.87
C LEU A 14 -2.09 -11.55 15.43
N THR A 15 -1.47 -10.54 16.04
CA THR A 15 -1.67 -9.14 15.66
C THR A 15 -1.20 -8.88 14.23
N GLN A 16 -0.10 -9.51 13.78
CA GLN A 16 0.34 -9.41 12.39
C GLN A 16 -0.67 -9.99 11.40
N ILE A 17 -1.34 -11.09 11.74
CA ILE A 17 -2.43 -11.64 10.92
C ILE A 17 -3.59 -10.64 10.84
N GLY A 18 -3.98 -10.06 11.98
CA GLY A 18 -5.03 -9.03 12.03
C GLY A 18 -4.69 -7.80 11.17
N ILE A 19 -3.46 -7.28 11.29
CA ILE A 19 -2.99 -6.15 10.47
C ILE A 19 -3.00 -6.52 8.98
N TRP A 20 -2.54 -7.73 8.63
CA TRP A 20 -2.52 -8.18 7.25
C TRP A 20 -3.92 -8.30 6.65
N ALA A 21 -4.86 -8.91 7.39
CA ALA A 21 -6.25 -9.04 6.98
C ALA A 21 -6.91 -7.66 6.81
N ALA A 22 -6.74 -6.77 7.79
CA ALA A 22 -7.25 -5.40 7.72
C ALA A 22 -6.67 -4.65 6.52
N ALA A 23 -5.36 -4.75 6.28
CA ALA A 23 -4.70 -4.08 5.16
C ALA A 23 -5.21 -4.58 3.80
N MET A 24 -5.45 -5.89 3.64
CA MET A 24 -6.07 -6.44 2.43
C MET A 24 -7.50 -5.93 2.24
N VAL A 25 -8.32 -5.96 3.29
CA VAL A 25 -9.71 -5.46 3.24
C VAL A 25 -9.74 -3.98 2.88
N THR A 26 -8.93 -3.15 3.55
CA THR A 26 -8.83 -1.72 3.26
C THR A 26 -8.39 -1.48 1.83
N THR A 27 -7.37 -2.19 1.33
CA THR A 27 -6.90 -2.05 -0.05
C THR A 27 -8.00 -2.41 -1.06
N GLY A 28 -8.75 -3.48 -0.80
CA GLY A 28 -9.92 -3.87 -1.60
C GLY A 28 -11.02 -2.81 -1.60
N LEU A 29 -11.36 -2.27 -0.42
CA LEU A 29 -12.37 -1.22 -0.27
C LEU A 29 -11.97 0.07 -1.00
N VAL A 30 -10.70 0.48 -0.90
CA VAL A 30 -10.20 1.65 -1.63
C VAL A 30 -10.27 1.42 -3.14
N GLY A 31 -9.92 0.22 -3.61
CA GLY A 31 -10.09 -0.18 -5.01
C GLY A 31 -11.55 -0.09 -5.48
N TYR A 32 -12.47 -0.66 -4.71
CA TYR A 32 -13.89 -0.61 -5.00
C TYR A 32 -14.43 0.83 -5.02
N LEU A 33 -14.09 1.64 -4.01
CA LEU A 33 -14.47 3.05 -3.96
C LEU A 33 -13.95 3.83 -5.17
N ARG A 34 -12.71 3.59 -5.60
CA ARG A 34 -12.14 4.23 -6.78
C ARG A 34 -12.89 3.86 -8.06
N MET A 35 -13.37 2.61 -8.20
CA MET A 35 -14.14 2.17 -9.38
C MET A 35 -15.50 2.86 -9.51
N ILE A 36 -16.15 3.19 -8.39
CA ILE A 36 -17.49 3.82 -8.38
C ILE A 36 -17.43 5.35 -8.27
N SER A 37 -16.26 5.92 -8.01
CA SER A 37 -16.10 7.36 -7.81
C SER A 37 -15.75 8.09 -9.11
N PRO A 38 -16.22 9.35 -9.28
CA PRO A 38 -15.74 10.20 -10.36
C PRO A 38 -14.22 10.32 -10.39
N ALA A 39 -13.65 10.45 -11.60
CA ALA A 39 -12.20 10.54 -11.80
C ALA A 39 -11.53 11.69 -11.01
N ALA A 40 -12.30 12.75 -10.70
CA ALA A 40 -11.88 13.93 -9.95
C ALA A 40 -11.45 13.65 -8.50
N TYR A 41 -11.85 12.52 -7.90
CA TYR A 41 -11.44 12.16 -6.54
C TYR A 41 -10.10 11.44 -6.54
N GLU A 42 -9.07 12.02 -5.92
CA GLU A 42 -7.75 11.41 -5.84
C GLU A 42 -7.61 10.44 -4.65
N PHE A 43 -7.70 9.14 -4.91
CA PHE A 43 -7.53 8.08 -3.89
C PHE A 43 -6.07 7.65 -3.68
N HIS A 44 -5.11 8.39 -4.24
CA HIS A 44 -3.71 7.96 -4.37
C HIS A 44 -3.08 7.59 -3.02
N LEU A 45 -3.29 8.44 -2.02
CA LEU A 45 -2.74 8.26 -0.68
C LEU A 45 -3.40 7.12 0.10
N LEU A 46 -4.65 6.78 -0.23
CA LEU A 46 -5.39 5.74 0.48
C LEU A 46 -4.87 4.33 0.17
N PHE A 47 -4.30 4.13 -1.02
CA PHE A 47 -3.57 2.90 -1.35
C PHE A 47 -2.20 2.79 -0.67
N LEU A 48 -1.59 3.92 -0.30
CA LEU A 48 -0.28 3.95 0.33
C LEU A 48 -0.33 3.50 1.80
N LEU A 49 -1.32 3.96 2.56
CA LEU A 49 -1.45 3.69 4.00
C LEU A 49 -1.36 2.20 4.38
N PRO A 50 -2.13 1.28 3.77
CA PRO A 50 -2.07 -0.13 4.16
C PRO A 50 -0.72 -0.78 3.78
N VAL A 51 -0.08 -0.33 2.70
CA VAL A 51 1.28 -0.77 2.32
C VAL A 51 2.32 -0.35 3.37
N LEU A 52 2.28 0.91 3.80
CA LEU A 52 3.19 1.42 4.83
C LEU A 52 2.97 0.71 6.18
N ALA A 53 1.71 0.48 6.57
CA ALA A 53 1.39 -0.24 7.80
C ALA A 53 1.99 -1.66 7.78
N VAL A 54 1.85 -2.38 6.67
CA VAL A 54 2.42 -3.73 6.55
C VAL A 54 3.94 -3.71 6.54
N ALA A 55 4.56 -2.76 5.83
CA ALA A 55 6.02 -2.60 5.82
C ALA A 55 6.55 -2.32 7.22
N TRP A 56 5.87 -1.43 7.96
CA TRP A 56 6.27 -1.06 9.31
C TRP A 56 6.00 -2.12 10.34
N PHE A 57 4.88 -2.84 10.31
CA PHE A 57 4.53 -3.75 11.40
C PHE A 57 4.92 -5.20 11.14
N ILE A 58 4.94 -5.64 9.88
CA ILE A 58 5.11 -7.04 9.50
C ILE A 58 6.47 -7.25 8.83
N ASN A 59 6.57 -7.01 7.52
CA ASN A 59 7.80 -7.11 6.74
C ASN A 59 7.63 -6.56 5.31
N LEU A 60 8.77 -6.28 4.67
CA LEU A 60 8.83 -5.80 3.29
C LEU A 60 8.19 -6.75 2.26
N SER A 61 8.32 -8.07 2.43
CA SER A 61 7.79 -9.04 1.46
C SER A 61 6.26 -8.95 1.35
N ARG A 62 5.56 -8.93 2.49
CA ARG A 62 4.09 -8.78 2.50
C ARG A 62 3.68 -7.39 2.03
N ALA A 63 4.41 -6.35 2.41
CA ALA A 63 4.14 -5.00 1.90
C ALA A 63 4.24 -4.94 0.37
N SER A 64 5.22 -5.64 -0.21
CA SER A 64 5.41 -5.72 -1.65
C SER A 64 4.26 -6.44 -2.34
N MET A 65 3.77 -7.56 -1.78
CA MET A 65 2.58 -8.25 -2.29
C MET A 65 1.36 -7.32 -2.28
N LEU A 66 1.19 -6.55 -1.21
CA LEU A 66 0.07 -5.61 -1.09
C LEU A 66 0.19 -4.43 -2.04
N ALA A 67 1.41 -3.93 -2.27
CA ALA A 67 1.68 -2.89 -3.27
C ALA A 67 1.29 -3.35 -4.68
N VAL A 68 1.61 -4.59 -5.04
CA VAL A 68 1.19 -5.18 -6.31
C VAL A 68 -0.34 -5.24 -6.39
N LEU A 69 -1.02 -5.73 -5.36
CA LEU A 69 -2.49 -5.77 -5.32
C LEU A 69 -3.10 -4.37 -5.48
N ALA A 70 -2.58 -3.37 -4.75
CA ALA A 70 -3.04 -1.99 -4.81
C ALA A 70 -2.93 -1.42 -6.23
N VAL A 71 -1.79 -1.62 -6.89
CA VAL A 71 -1.55 -1.14 -8.26
C VAL A 71 -2.44 -1.84 -9.28
N VAL A 72 -2.70 -3.14 -9.11
CA VAL A 72 -3.62 -3.89 -9.98
C VAL A 72 -5.05 -3.36 -9.84
N LEU A 73 -5.55 -3.21 -8.61
CA LEU A 73 -6.90 -2.67 -8.39
C LEU A 73 -7.05 -1.27 -8.95
N TRP A 74 -6.02 -0.44 -8.79
CA TRP A 74 -6.00 0.89 -9.34
C TRP A 74 -6.01 0.88 -10.87
N TYR A 75 -5.14 0.10 -11.50
CA TYR A 75 -5.11 -0.06 -12.96
C TYR A 75 -6.49 -0.45 -13.51
N LEU A 76 -7.15 -1.41 -12.86
CA LEU A 76 -8.50 -1.84 -13.25
C LEU A 76 -9.51 -0.69 -13.13
N ALA A 77 -9.45 0.09 -12.06
CA ALA A 77 -10.34 1.23 -11.87
C ALA A 77 -10.11 2.33 -12.92
N GLU A 78 -8.86 2.64 -13.27
CA GLU A 78 -8.57 3.62 -14.32
C GLU A 78 -9.02 3.16 -15.70
N ARG A 79 -8.80 1.88 -16.00
CA ARG A 79 -9.26 1.29 -17.25
C ARG A 79 -10.78 1.35 -17.38
N GLN A 80 -11.50 1.12 -16.28
CA GLN A 80 -12.95 1.22 -16.24
C GLN A 80 -13.42 2.67 -16.42
N LEU A 81 -12.84 3.62 -15.68
CA LEU A 81 -13.24 5.03 -15.70
C LEU A 81 -12.97 5.72 -17.04
N THR A 82 -11.94 5.30 -17.76
CA THR A 82 -11.61 5.86 -19.08
C THR A 82 -12.31 5.15 -20.24
N GLY A 83 -13.18 4.17 -19.96
CA GLY A 83 -13.94 3.46 -21.00
C GLY A 83 -13.06 2.78 -22.06
N GLY A 84 -11.79 2.51 -21.75
CA GLY A 84 -10.81 1.99 -22.70
C GLY A 84 -10.25 3.03 -23.70
N GLY A 85 -10.57 4.31 -23.56
CA GLY A 85 -10.11 5.40 -24.46
C GLY A 85 -8.70 5.93 -24.16
N LEU A 86 -8.11 5.58 -23.01
CA LEU A 86 -6.70 5.89 -22.74
C LEU A 86 -5.79 4.96 -23.55
N GLU A 87 -4.81 5.54 -24.22
CA GLU A 87 -3.74 4.76 -24.85
C GLU A 87 -3.04 3.88 -23.79
N ARG A 88 -2.72 2.64 -24.17
CA ARG A 88 -2.15 1.65 -23.25
C ARG A 88 -0.79 2.08 -22.69
N GLY A 89 -0.02 2.86 -23.46
CA GLY A 89 1.31 3.33 -23.07
C GLY A 89 1.30 4.17 -21.79
N PRO A 90 0.61 5.33 -21.77
CA PRO A 90 0.49 6.18 -20.58
C PRO A 90 -0.06 5.44 -19.35
N LEU A 91 -1.05 4.56 -19.54
CA LEU A 91 -1.66 3.79 -18.46
C LEU A 91 -0.64 2.82 -17.82
N LEU A 92 0.12 2.09 -18.63
CA LEU A 92 1.15 1.17 -18.15
C LEU A 92 2.31 1.91 -17.48
N PHE A 93 2.76 3.02 -18.06
CA PHE A 93 3.83 3.83 -17.49
C PHE A 93 3.46 4.36 -16.10
N ASN A 94 2.25 4.91 -15.94
CA ASN A 94 1.75 5.38 -14.65
C ASN A 94 1.64 4.22 -13.64
N THR A 95 1.18 3.06 -14.08
CA THR A 95 1.10 1.84 -13.25
C THR A 95 2.48 1.42 -12.72
N VAL A 96 3.51 1.44 -13.57
CA VAL A 96 4.90 1.12 -13.17
C VAL A 96 5.44 2.16 -12.20
N LEU A 97 5.22 3.45 -12.46
CA LEU A 97 5.64 4.52 -11.54
C LEU A 97 4.99 4.35 -10.16
N ARG A 98 3.70 4.05 -10.10
CA ARG A 98 2.99 3.80 -8.84
C ARG A 98 3.55 2.61 -8.09
N LEU A 99 3.83 1.52 -8.80
CA LEU A 99 4.47 0.36 -8.18
C LEU A 99 5.85 0.74 -7.60
N GLY A 100 6.67 1.47 -8.37
CA GLY A 100 7.96 1.98 -7.91
C GLY A 100 7.84 2.85 -6.66
N MET A 101 6.86 3.76 -6.62
CA MET A 101 6.60 4.61 -5.46
C MET A 101 6.19 3.81 -4.22
N LEU A 102 5.26 2.87 -4.36
CA LEU A 102 4.80 2.04 -3.23
C LEU A 102 5.91 1.13 -2.70
N LEU A 103 6.65 0.47 -3.59
CA LEU A 103 7.77 -0.40 -3.21
C LEU A 103 8.92 0.42 -2.60
N GLY A 104 9.24 1.58 -3.17
CA GLY A 104 10.26 2.48 -2.66
C GLY A 104 9.92 3.01 -1.26
N ALA A 105 8.66 3.41 -1.05
CA ALA A 105 8.19 3.86 0.26
C ALA A 105 8.21 2.72 1.29
N ALA A 106 7.72 1.52 0.92
CA ALA A 106 7.78 0.34 1.77
C ALA A 106 9.22 -0.04 2.15
N TRP A 107 10.13 0.00 1.18
CA TRP A 107 11.55 -0.30 1.39
C TRP A 107 12.22 0.72 2.31
N LEU A 108 12.01 2.03 2.06
CA LEU A 108 12.57 3.08 2.90
C LEU A 108 12.09 2.92 4.35
N LEU A 109 10.81 2.62 4.52
CA LEU A 109 10.18 2.46 5.81
C LEU A 109 10.69 1.22 6.57
N ASP A 110 10.87 0.09 5.88
CA ASP A 110 11.49 -1.12 6.43
C ASP A 110 12.95 -0.86 6.86
N ARG A 111 13.74 -0.16 6.04
CA ARG A 111 15.12 0.24 6.38
C ARG A 111 15.17 1.17 7.59
N LEU A 112 14.26 2.13 7.68
CA LEU A 112 14.16 3.05 8.80
C LEU A 112 13.81 2.29 10.10
N ARG A 113 12.85 1.36 10.04
CA ARG A 113 12.52 0.49 11.18
C ARG A 113 13.71 -0.34 11.65
N ILE A 114 14.45 -0.96 10.73
CA ILE A 114 15.63 -1.76 11.07
C ILE A 114 16.70 -0.89 11.77
N ARG A 115 16.88 0.36 11.35
CA ARG A 115 17.84 1.28 12.00
C ARG A 115 17.36 1.76 13.37
N LEU A 116 16.07 2.07 13.52
CA LEU A 116 15.51 2.50 14.80
C LEU A 116 15.46 1.36 15.83
N GLY A 117 15.19 0.14 15.40
CA GLY A 117 15.23 -1.05 16.27
C GLY A 117 16.64 -1.49 16.68
N LYS A 118 17.69 -0.83 16.17
CA LYS A 118 19.10 -1.08 16.49
C LYS A 118 19.72 -0.04 17.44
N GLN A 119 18.92 0.83 18.07
CA GLN A 119 19.46 1.72 19.10
C GLN A 119 19.99 0.90 20.29
N PRO A 120 21.24 1.13 20.73
CA PRO A 120 21.89 0.36 21.81
C PRO A 120 21.18 0.52 23.15
#